data_AF-A0A318SYB5-F1
#
_entry.id   AF-A0A318SYB5-F1
#
_cell.length_a   1.000
_cell.length_b   1.000
_cell.length_c   1.000
_cell.angle_alpha   90.00
_cell.angle_beta   90.00
_cell.angle_gamma   90.00
#
_symmetry.space_group_name_H-M   'P 1'
#
loop_
_entity.id
_entity.type
_entity.pdbx_description
1 polymer ?
#
loop_
_entity_poly.entity_id
_entity_poly.type
_entity_poly.pdbx_seq_one_letter_code
_entity_poly.pdbx_strand_id
1 'polypeptide(L)'
;MPIRGEYPGTGSAYSNEDWRIMQAAYHRAAAIVDKGSNENWKADRLAREVMRLFNLGYRDIEALAFAAADSEGNRTEQEKNRLAAI
;
A
#
# COMPACT_ATOMS: atom_id res chain seq x y z
N MET A 1 0.17 -4.42 13.59
CA MET A 1 0.53 -3.19 12.85
C MET A 1 -0.75 -2.40 12.69
N PRO A 2 -0.95 -1.22 13.30
CA PRO A 2 -2.29 -0.63 13.27
C PRO A 2 -2.48 0.16 11.98
N ILE A 3 -3.11 -0.51 11.02
CA ILE A 3 -3.92 0.08 9.95
C ILE A 3 -5.37 -0.04 10.41
N ARG A 4 -5.71 0.67 11.49
CA ARG A 4 -7.09 0.79 12.00
C ARG A 4 -7.17 1.99 12.95
N GLY A 5 -7.68 3.10 12.43
CA GLY A 5 -8.32 4.19 13.18
C GLY A 5 -7.50 5.04 14.16
N GLU A 6 -6.32 4.62 14.60
CA GLU A 6 -5.57 5.31 15.65
C GLU A 6 -4.22 5.81 15.14
N TYR A 7 -4.01 7.12 15.29
CA TYR A 7 -2.71 7.75 15.11
C TYR A 7 -1.70 7.07 16.06
N PRO A 8 -0.54 6.62 15.58
CA PRO A 8 0.46 6.12 16.49
C PRO A 8 0.93 7.27 17.36
N GLY A 9 0.92 7.04 18.67
CA GLY A 9 1.29 8.04 19.67
C GLY A 9 2.70 8.58 19.49
N THR A 10 3.13 9.39 20.46
CA THR A 10 4.37 10.20 20.52
C THR A 10 5.70 9.48 20.25
N GLY A 11 5.71 8.17 19.97
CA GLY A 11 6.88 7.40 19.51
C GLY A 11 6.88 7.00 18.03
N SER A 12 5.97 7.53 17.20
CA SER A 12 6.00 7.29 15.75
C SER A 12 7.10 8.11 15.07
N ALA A 13 7.82 7.50 14.13
CA ALA A 13 8.78 8.20 13.25
C ALA A 13 8.09 9.17 12.26
N TYR A 14 6.77 9.12 12.17
CA TYR A 14 5.97 9.90 11.24
C TYR A 14 5.07 10.86 12.00
N SER A 15 4.91 12.07 11.47
CA SER A 15 3.94 13.03 11.98
C SER A 15 2.50 12.57 11.70
N ASN A 16 1.52 13.20 12.36
CA ASN A 16 0.10 12.97 12.06
C ASN A 16 -0.23 13.29 10.60
N GLU A 17 0.44 14.27 10.00
CA GLU A 17 0.23 14.65 8.60
C GLU A 17 0.76 13.56 7.65
N ASP A 18 1.96 13.04 7.91
CA ASP A 18 2.52 11.91 7.17
C ASP A 18 1.60 10.70 7.21
N TRP A 19 1.02 10.42 8.39
CA TRP A 19 0.03 9.36 8.54
C TRP A 19 -1.23 9.57 7.72
N ARG A 20 -1.74 10.81 7.64
CA ARG A 20 -2.92 11.12 6.82
C ARG A 20 -2.63 10.90 5.34
N ILE A 21 -1.44 11.28 4.88
CA ILE A 21 -1.01 11.05 3.49
C ILE A 21 -0.94 9.55 3.21
N MET A 22 -0.22 8.79 4.04
CA MET A 22 -0.05 7.34 3.86
C MET A 22 -1.39 6.59 3.96
N GLN A 23 -2.26 6.96 4.90
CA GLN A 23 -3.57 6.33 5.06
C GLN A 23 -4.48 6.62 3.86
N ALA A 24 -4.52 7.87 3.37
CA ALA A 24 -5.29 8.22 2.18
C ALA A 24 -4.80 7.47 0.94
N ALA A 25 -3.49 7.39 0.75
CA ALA A 25 -2.88 6.65 -0.37
C ALA A 25 -3.21 5.16 -0.28
N TYR A 26 -3.14 4.56 0.91
CA TYR A 26 -3.53 3.18 1.13
C TYR A 26 -4.99 2.91 0.76
N HIS A 27 -5.94 3.73 1.22
CA HIS A 27 -7.36 3.55 0.89
C HIS A 27 -7.63 3.66 -0.62
N ARG A 28 -6.97 4.61 -1.29
CA ARG A 28 -7.05 4.76 -2.76
C ARG A 28 -6.48 3.54 -3.47
N ALA A 29 -5.30 3.08 -3.06
CA ALA A 29 -4.66 1.91 -3.66
C ALA A 29 -5.51 0.64 -3.45
N ALA A 30 -6.10 0.49 -2.26
CA ALA A 30 -6.96 -0.64 -1.94
C ALA A 30 -8.19 -0.64 -2.86
N ALA A 31 -8.82 0.50 -3.10
CA ALA A 31 -9.94 0.61 -4.03
C ALA A 31 -9.55 0.29 -5.49
N ILE A 32 -8.31 0.55 -5.91
CA ILE A 32 -7.80 0.18 -7.24
C ILE A 32 -7.59 -1.34 -7.33
N VAL A 33 -6.99 -1.95 -6.31
CA VAL A 33 -6.67 -3.39 -6.29
C VAL A 33 -7.92 -4.26 -6.06
N ASP A 34 -8.85 -3.83 -5.20
CA ASP A 34 -10.08 -4.56 -4.87
C ASP A 34 -11.01 -4.71 -6.09
N LYS A 35 -10.96 -3.75 -7.03
CA LYS A 35 -11.62 -3.90 -8.34
C LYS A 35 -11.07 -5.06 -9.17
N GLY A 36 -9.88 -5.58 -8.87
CA GLY A 36 -9.19 -6.60 -9.65
C GLY A 36 -8.98 -7.95 -8.97
N SER A 37 -9.14 -8.08 -7.65
CA SER A 37 -8.76 -9.31 -6.93
C SER A 37 -9.47 -9.53 -5.60
N ASN A 38 -9.99 -10.75 -5.41
CA ASN A 38 -10.80 -11.18 -4.27
C ASN A 38 -9.97 -11.59 -3.02
N GLU A 39 -8.78 -11.00 -2.84
CA GLU A 39 -7.76 -11.50 -1.91
C GLU A 39 -7.48 -10.54 -0.73
N ASN A 40 -8.13 -10.82 0.40
CA ASN A 40 -7.98 -10.09 1.67
C ASN A 40 -6.54 -10.04 2.24
N TRP A 41 -5.61 -10.87 1.75
CA TRP A 41 -4.22 -10.90 2.23
C TRP A 41 -3.35 -9.73 1.72
N LYS A 42 -3.86 -8.92 0.79
CA LYS A 42 -3.12 -7.80 0.16
C LYS A 42 -3.03 -6.55 1.02
N ALA A 43 -3.85 -6.44 2.08
CA ALA A 43 -3.93 -5.24 2.91
C ALA A 43 -2.60 -4.89 3.62
N ASP A 44 -1.92 -5.84 4.26
CA ASP A 44 -0.65 -5.57 4.97
C ASP A 44 0.48 -5.23 3.98
N ARG A 45 0.51 -5.94 2.85
CA ARG A 45 1.50 -5.76 1.78
C ARG A 45 1.39 -4.36 1.16
N LEU A 46 0.17 -3.97 0.82
CA LEU A 46 -0.13 -2.68 0.23
C LEU A 46 0.23 -1.52 1.16
N ALA A 47 -0.04 -1.64 2.46
CA ALA A 47 0.34 -0.64 3.45
C ALA A 47 1.86 -0.47 3.57
N ARG A 48 2.62 -1.57 3.55
CA ARG A 48 4.10 -1.51 3.54
C ARG A 48 4.64 -0.85 2.29
N GLU A 49 4.03 -1.11 1.14
CA GLU A 49 4.45 -0.50 -0.13
C GLU A 49 4.22 1.01 -0.11
N VAL A 50 3.07 1.47 0.39
CA VAL A 50 2.79 2.91 0.60
C VAL A 50 3.82 3.54 1.56
N MET A 51 4.13 2.89 2.69
CA MET A 51 5.16 3.38 3.62
C MET A 51 6.55 3.43 2.97
N ARG A 52 6.91 2.42 2.18
CA ARG A 52 8.20 2.37 1.46
C ARG A 52 8.32 3.53 0.49
N LEU A 53 7.30 3.76 -0.34
CA LEU A 53 7.27 4.87 -1.30
C LEU A 53 7.31 6.22 -0.57
N PHE A 54 6.56 6.35 0.53
CA PHE A 54 6.63 7.55 1.36
C PHE A 54 8.05 7.81 1.87
N ASN A 55 8.75 6.78 2.34
CA ASN A 55 10.14 6.89 2.80
C ASN A 55 11.14 7.24 1.69
N LEU A 56 10.79 7.00 0.42
CA LEU A 56 11.59 7.44 -0.74
C LEU A 56 11.37 8.92 -1.09
N GLY A 57 10.50 9.62 -0.35
CA GLY A 57 10.21 11.05 -0.53
C GLY A 57 8.94 11.34 -1.32
N TYR A 58 8.19 10.34 -1.75
CA TYR A 58 6.89 10.56 -2.37
C TYR A 58 5.90 11.09 -1.31
N ARG A 59 5.17 12.16 -1.66
CA ARG A 59 4.17 12.80 -0.80
C ARG A 59 2.80 12.95 -1.46
N ASP A 60 2.74 12.80 -2.77
CA ASP A 60 1.49 12.86 -3.52
C ASP A 60 0.67 11.58 -3.30
N ILE A 61 -0.58 11.76 -2.86
CA ILE A 61 -1.47 10.66 -2.47
C ILE A 61 -1.82 9.77 -3.66
N GLU A 62 -2.08 10.35 -4.83
CA GLU A 62 -2.48 9.60 -6.02
C GLU A 62 -1.29 8.83 -6.59
N ALA A 63 -0.11 9.45 -6.65
CA ALA A 63 1.12 8.81 -7.10
C ALA A 63 1.50 7.64 -6.19
N LEU A 64 1.43 7.82 -4.87
CA LEU A 64 1.62 6.76 -3.89
C LEU A 64 0.62 5.61 -4.10
N ALA A 65 -0.65 5.95 -4.30
CA ALA A 65 -1.71 4.95 -4.45
C ALA A 65 -1.54 4.13 -5.73
N PHE A 66 -1.29 4.80 -6.86
CA PHE A 66 -1.11 4.15 -8.14
C PHE A 66 0.13 3.27 -8.17
N ALA A 67 1.27 3.77 -7.69
CA ALA A 67 2.51 2.99 -7.66
C ALA A 67 2.43 1.78 -6.72
N ALA A 68 1.73 1.92 -5.58
CA ALA A 68 1.50 0.80 -4.67
C ALA A 68 0.59 -0.27 -5.29
N ALA A 69 -0.48 0.15 -5.97
CA ALA A 69 -1.39 -0.76 -6.67
C ALA A 69 -0.72 -1.47 -7.86
N ASP A 70 0.07 -0.74 -8.65
CA ASP A 70 0.81 -1.27 -9.80
C ASP A 70 1.86 -2.31 -9.36
N SER A 71 2.56 -2.04 -8.25
CA SER A 71 3.51 -2.98 -7.66
C SER A 71 2.86 -4.32 -7.28
N GLU A 72 1.62 -4.29 -6.76
CA GLU A 72 0.86 -5.50 -6.45
C GLU A 72 0.33 -6.22 -7.70
N GLY A 73 -0.07 -5.46 -8.74
CA GLY A 73 -0.45 -6.02 -10.03
C GLY A 73 0.69 -6.79 -10.70
N ASN A 74 1.86 -6.17 -10.78
CA ASN A 74 3.04 -6.77 -11.42
C ASN A 74 3.54 -8.02 -10.67
N ARG A 75 3.45 -8.02 -9.33
CA ARG A 75 3.78 -9.20 -8.49
C ARG A 75 2.81 -10.36 -8.69
N THR A 76 1.51 -10.08 -8.83
CA THR A 76 0.50 -11.13 -9.06
C THR A 76 0.76 -11.84 -10.39
N GLU A 77 1.13 -11.10 -11.44
CA GLU A 77 1.48 -11.68 -12.73
C GLU A 77 2.79 -12.48 -12.69
N GLN A 78 3.80 -12.02 -11.93
CA GLN A 78 5.04 -12.78 -11.73
C GLN A 78 4.81 -14.09 -10.97
N GLU A 79 3.98 -14.08 -9.93
CA GLU A 79 3.63 -15.29 -9.16
C GLU A 79 2.90 -16.31 -10.05
N LYS A 80 1.93 -15.87 -10.86
CA LYS A 80 1.24 -16.73 -11.83
C LYS A 80 2.22 -17.32 -12.84
N ASN A 81 3.12 -16.51 -13.40
CA ASN A 81 4.07 -16.96 -14.40
C ASN A 81 5.10 -17.96 -13.80
N ARG A 82 5.45 -17.78 -12.52
CA ARG A 82 6.31 -18.72 -11.78
C ARG A 82 5.62 -20.05 -11.51
N LEU A 83 4.33 -20.02 -11.17
CA LEU A 83 3.54 -21.23 -10.93
C LEU A 83 3.20 -21.99 -12.22
N ALA A 84 3.10 -21.29 -13.36
CA ALA A 84 2.87 -21.89 -14.68
C ALA A 84 4.14 -22.54 -15.29
N ALA A 85 5.31 -22.34 -14.69
CA ALA A 85 6.60 -22.85 -15.16
C ALA A 85 7.04 -24.16 -14.48
N ILE A 86 6.16 -24.81 -13.71
CA ILE A 86 6.37 -26.09 -13.00
C ILE A 86 5.37 -27.10 -13.55
#